data_AF-A0A832NG06-F1
#
_entry.id   AF-A0A832NG06-F1
#
_cell.length_a   1.000
_cell.length_b   1.000
_cell.length_c   1.000
_cell.angle_alpha   90.00
_cell.angle_beta   90.00
_cell.angle_gamma   90.00
#
_symmetry.space_group_name_H-M   'P 1'
#
loop_
_entity.id
_entity.type
_entity.pdbx_description
1 polymer ?
#
loop_
_entity_poly.entity_id
_entity_poly.type
_entity_poly.pdbx_seq_one_letter_code
_entity_poly.pdbx_strand_id
1 'polypeptide(L)' 'MSYYQGSDLRKPSGGFRGKDRKVKRKHELGSPPTLTKIGSEEKRKIEIVYGGNVKVRLKEAVYVNVCLPNGTVRKVK' A
#
# COMPACT_ATOMS: atom_id res chain seq x y z
N MET A 1 6.68 -11.33 -4.94
CA MET A 1 5.30 -11.80 -4.75
C MET A 1 4.34 -10.65 -4.99
N SER A 2 3.27 -10.87 -5.76
CA SER A 2 2.32 -9.83 -6.13
C SER A 2 0.91 -10.20 -5.66
N TYR A 3 0.19 -9.24 -5.07
CA TYR A 3 -1.17 -9.41 -4.58
C TYR A 3 -2.18 -9.04 -5.67
N TYR A 4 -3.01 -9.98 -6.11
CA TYR A 4 -3.99 -9.71 -7.16
C TYR A 4 -5.20 -8.96 -6.61
N GLN A 5 -5.59 -7.86 -7.25
CA GLN A 5 -6.73 -7.03 -6.84
C GLN A 5 -7.91 -7.10 -7.82
N GLY A 6 -7.81 -7.88 -8.88
CA GLY A 6 -8.89 -8.09 -9.85
C GLY A 6 -9.92 -9.13 -9.41
N SER A 7 -10.95 -9.32 -10.23
CA SER A 7 -12.06 -10.22 -9.96
C SER A 7 -11.74 -11.68 -10.35
N ASP A 8 -11.25 -12.48 -9.41
CA ASP A 8 -10.79 -13.86 -9.70
C ASP A 8 -11.74 -14.96 -9.18
N LEU A 9 -12.31 -14.82 -7.99
CA LEU A 9 -12.84 -15.98 -7.25
C LEU A 9 -14.28 -16.38 -7.61
N ARG A 10 -15.24 -15.46 -7.47
CA ARG A 10 -16.67 -15.76 -7.60
C ARG A 10 -17.44 -14.62 -8.26
N LYS A 11 -18.58 -14.96 -8.87
CA LYS A 11 -19.59 -14.00 -9.30
C LYS A 11 -20.37 -13.49 -8.08
N PRO A 12 -21.04 -12.32 -8.16
CA PRO A 12 -21.94 -11.87 -7.10
C PRO A 12 -23.03 -12.89 -6.73
N SER A 13 -23.46 -13.71 -7.69
CA SER A 13 -24.42 -14.80 -7.47
C SER A 13 -23.83 -16.06 -6.81
N GLY A 14 -22.55 -16.08 -6.46
CA GLY A 14 -21.87 -17.22 -5.83
C GLY A 14 -21.31 -18.28 -6.79
N GLY A 15 -21.67 -18.23 -8.08
CA GLY A 15 -21.11 -19.13 -9.09
C GLY A 15 -19.60 -18.92 -9.31
N PHE A 16 -18.89 -20.00 -9.66
CA PHE A 16 -17.46 -19.95 -9.99
C PHE A 16 -17.21 -19.01 -11.18
N ARG A 17 -16.20 -18.13 -11.05
CA ARG A 17 -15.78 -17.24 -12.13
C ARG A 17 -14.56 -17.85 -12.82
N GLY A 18 -14.75 -18.30 -14.06
CA GLY A 18 -13.63 -18.73 -14.89
C GLY A 18 -12.69 -17.57 -15.22
N LYS A 19 -11.41 -17.88 -15.46
CA LYS A 19 -10.42 -16.91 -15.91
C LYS A 19 -10.70 -16.55 -17.37
N ASP A 20 -10.92 -15.27 -17.64
CA ASP A 20 -11.07 -14.73 -19.00
C ASP A 20 -9.71 -14.60 -19.72
N ARG A 21 -8.63 -14.45 -18.94
CA ARG A 21 -7.27 -14.19 -19.44
C ARG A 21 -6.28 -15.27 -18.99
N LYS A 22 -5.28 -15.52 -19.84
CA LYS A 22 -4.19 -16.47 -19.56
C LYS A 22 -3.28 -16.03 -18.41
N VAL A 23 -3.05 -14.73 -18.25
CA VAL A 23 -2.11 -14.15 -17.28
C VAL A 23 -2.65 -12.86 -16.67
N LYS A 24 -2.30 -12.63 -15.40
CA LYS A 24 -2.61 -11.41 -14.65
C LYS A 24 -1.79 -10.23 -15.18
N ARG A 25 -2.40 -9.05 -15.36
CA ARG A 25 -1.70 -7.87 -15.87
C ARG A 25 -0.90 -7.19 -14.77
N LYS A 26 0.21 -6.56 -15.14
CA LYS A 26 1.12 -5.87 -14.20
C LYS A 26 0.41 -4.81 -13.35
N HIS A 27 -0.61 -4.13 -13.88
CA HIS A 27 -1.38 -3.11 -13.14
C HIS A 27 -2.45 -3.70 -12.21
N GLU A 28 -2.82 -4.98 -12.35
CA GLU A 28 -3.76 -5.68 -11.45
C GLU A 28 -3.05 -6.25 -10.21
N LEU A 29 -1.72 -6.08 -10.17
CA LEU A 29 -0.82 -6.63 -9.16
C LEU A 29 -0.39 -5.54 -8.19
N GLY A 30 -0.73 -5.73 -6.93
CA GLY A 30 -0.24 -4.94 -5.80
C GLY A 30 1.02 -5.52 -5.16
N SER A 31 1.64 -4.71 -4.33
CA SER A 31 2.76 -5.09 -3.46
C SER A 31 2.23 -5.50 -2.06
N PRO A 32 3.01 -6.24 -1.26
CA PRO A 32 2.59 -6.66 0.08
C PRO A 32 2.34 -5.47 1.02
N PRO A 33 1.53 -5.64 2.08
CA PRO A 33 1.34 -4.61 3.10
C PRO A 33 2.65 -4.34 3.85
N THR A 34 2.89 -3.08 4.23
CA THR A 34 4.16 -2.66 4.86
C THR A 34 4.20 -2.91 6.36
N LEU A 35 3.05 -3.01 7.03
CA LEU A 35 2.93 -3.23 8.49
C LEU A 35 3.82 -2.27 9.29
N THR A 36 3.61 -0.97 9.11
CA THR A 36 4.40 0.11 9.72
C THR A 36 4.37 0.04 11.25
N LYS A 37 5.54 0.13 11.90
CA LYS A 37 5.67 0.07 13.37
C LYS A 37 6.21 1.37 13.96
N ILE A 38 5.97 1.56 15.25
CA ILE A 38 6.66 2.57 16.05
C ILE A 38 8.05 2.01 16.37
N GLY A 39 9.10 2.78 16.12
CA GLY A 39 10.48 2.36 16.33
C GLY A 39 11.35 3.50 16.86
N SER A 40 12.62 3.20 17.13
CA SER A 40 13.61 4.19 17.58
C SER A 40 14.20 5.00 16.43
N GLU A 41 14.16 4.44 15.22
CA GLU A 41 14.74 5.03 14.01
C GLU A 41 13.69 5.12 12.89
N GLU A 42 13.83 6.14 12.05
CA GLU A 42 12.94 6.33 10.92
C GLU A 42 13.46 5.55 9.70
N LYS A 43 12.81 4.42 9.39
CA LYS A 43 13.19 3.58 8.25
C LYS A 43 12.21 3.78 7.11
N ARG A 44 12.69 4.39 6.01
CA ARG A 44 11.92 4.62 4.78
C ARG A 44 12.50 3.80 3.64
N LYS A 45 11.62 3.28 2.77
CA LYS A 45 11.97 2.58 1.54
C LYS A 45 11.36 3.34 0.35
N ILE A 46 12.20 3.71 -0.60
CA ILE A 46 11.78 4.31 -1.86
C ILE A 46 11.38 3.18 -2.82
N GLU A 47 10.17 3.22 -3.38
CA GLU A 47 9.69 2.26 -4.36
C GLU A 47 9.19 2.99 -5.62
N ILE A 48 9.66 2.57 -6.79
CA ILE A 48 9.18 3.06 -8.07
C ILE A 48 7.94 2.24 -8.44
N VAL A 49 6.84 2.92 -8.71
CA VAL A 49 5.57 2.30 -9.10
C VAL A 49 5.38 2.29 -10.62
N TYR A 50 4.35 1.59 -11.08
CA TYR A 50 3.97 1.62 -12.49
C TYR A 50 3.71 3.06 -12.95
N GLY A 51 4.21 3.43 -14.12
CA GLY A 51 4.20 4.81 -14.62
C GLY A 51 5.39 5.67 -14.18
N GLY A 52 6.38 5.12 -13.48
CA GLY A 52 7.64 5.81 -13.16
C GLY A 52 7.59 6.72 -11.94
N ASN A 53 6.43 6.83 -11.29
CA ASN A 53 6.28 7.61 -10.07
C ASN A 53 6.99 6.96 -8.87
N VAL A 54 7.30 7.76 -7.86
CA VAL A 54 7.95 7.31 -6.63
C VAL A 54 6.95 7.33 -5.48
N LYS A 55 6.84 6.22 -4.75
CA LYS A 55 6.16 6.14 -3.46
C LYS A 55 7.16 5.81 -2.37
N VAL A 56 7.14 6.57 -1.28
CA VAL A 56 7.98 6.31 -0.10
C VAL A 56 7.18 5.50 0.90
N ARG A 57 7.59 4.26 1.14
CA ARG A 57 7.01 3.39 2.16
C ARG A 57 7.75 3.57 3.47
N LEU A 58 7.01 3.84 4.53
CA LEU A 58 7.55 3.86 5.87
C LEU A 58 7.53 2.44 6.45
N LYS A 59 8.63 2.00 7.06
CA LYS A 59 8.71 0.74 7.81
C LYS A 59 8.60 0.99 9.31
N GLU A 60 9.38 1.96 9.79
CA GLU A 60 9.40 2.38 11.19
C GLU A 60 9.28 3.90 11.27
N ALA A 61 8.40 4.38 12.15
CA ALA A 61 8.17 5.80 12.43
C ALA A 61 8.59 6.10 13.87
N VAL A 62 9.22 7.26 14.04
CA VAL A 62 9.65 7.78 15.35
C VAL A 62 8.85 9.01 15.74
N TYR A 63 8.34 9.73 14.74
CA TYR A 63 7.68 11.02 14.94
C TYR A 63 6.36 11.04 14.20
N VAL A 64 5.42 11.81 14.75
CA VAL A 64 4.11 12.09 14.17
C VAL A 64 3.91 13.61 14.13
N ASN A 65 3.31 14.10 13.06
CA ASN A 65 2.89 15.49 13.00
C ASN A 65 1.47 15.61 13.58
N VAL A 66 1.32 16.36 14.66
CA VAL A 66 0.04 16.62 15.32
C VAL A 66 -0.48 17.98 14.87
N CYS A 67 -1.67 18.01 14.27
CA CYS A 67 -2.37 19.23 13.93
C CYS A 67 -3.29 19.63 15.08
N LEU A 68 -3.09 20.82 15.65
CA LEU A 68 -3.92 21.39 16.70
C LEU A 68 -5.12 22.15 16.08
N PRO A 69 -6.27 22.24 16.77
CA PRO A 69 -7.46 22.91 16.25
C PRO A 69 -7.25 24.39 15.85
N ASN A 70 -6.24 25.03 16.42
CA ASN A 70 -5.85 26.41 16.09
C ASN A 70 -5.03 26.53 14.78
N GLY A 71 -4.90 25.44 14.01
CA GLY A 71 -4.16 25.39 12.75
C GLY A 71 -2.65 25.22 12.89
N THR A 72 -2.12 25.12 14.12
CA THR A 72 -0.68 24.88 14.31
C THR A 72 -0.36 23.39 14.20
N VAL A 73 0.70 23.06 13.45
CA VAL A 73 1.19 21.68 13.30
C VAL A 73 2.53 21.54 14.00
N ARG A 74 2.67 20.54 14.87
CA ARG A 74 3.90 20.26 15.61
C ARG A 74 4.37 18.84 15.32
N LYS A 75 5.67 18.68 15.08
CA LYS A 75 6.32 17.37 15.00
C LYS A 75 6.60 16.89 16.43
N VAL A 76 5.93 15.82 16.82
CA VAL A 76 6.03 15.21 18.16
C VAL A 76 6.61 13.81 17.99
N LYS A 77 7.31 13.33 19.02
CA LYS A 77 7.79 11.96 19.08
C LYS A 77 6.68 11.03 19.55
#